data_AF-A0A2A4UJ35-F1
#
_entry.id   AF-A0A2A4UJ35-F1
#
_cell.length_a   1.000
_cell.length_b   1.000
_cell.length_c   1.000
_cell.angle_alpha   90.00
_cell.angle_beta   90.00
_cell.angle_gamma   90.00
#
_symmetry.space_group_name_H-M   'P 1'
#
loop_
_entity.id
_entity.type
_entity.pdbx_description
1 polymer ?
#
loop_
_entity_poly.entity_id
_entity_poly.type
_entity_poly.pdbx_seq_one_letter_code
_entity_poly.pdbx_strand_id
1 'polypeptide(L)'
;MTKHPYIRGNCKSCEDTMSQRWYYSKSVCRKCHRRDLKNTPKVLSERAIKLELKKNPMCWDCSSVNSSRWYKNHTQCSSCQKSEYIKKNYEKIKDYSKKWRIANKASICLYKKEYRDKTGYHRFAQAKRNAILKNAMPSWVDTVALKTIYKNCPKGYSVDHIIPLKSDIVCGLHVPCNLQYLTISENSFKWNKFDLTYENKGYKCQ
;
A
#
# COMPACT_ATOMS: atom_id res chain seq x y z
N MET A 1 -20.90 23.52 20.86
CA MET A 1 -19.87 22.56 21.32
C MET A 1 -20.56 21.25 21.71
N THR A 2 -20.78 20.35 20.77
CA THR A 2 -21.43 19.07 21.02
C THR A 2 -20.40 18.05 21.52
N LYS A 3 -20.35 17.86 22.84
CA LYS A 3 -19.62 16.74 23.46
C LYS A 3 -20.36 15.44 23.13
N HIS A 4 -19.83 14.63 22.22
CA HIS A 4 -20.30 13.25 22.09
C HIS A 4 -19.82 12.42 23.31
N PRO A 5 -20.71 11.67 23.98
CA PRO A 5 -20.35 10.85 25.12
C PRO A 5 -19.84 9.49 24.64
N TYR A 6 -18.55 9.38 24.35
CA TYR A 6 -17.93 8.10 23.98
C TYR A 6 -17.31 7.45 25.21
N ILE A 7 -18.01 6.44 25.76
CA ILE A 7 -17.56 5.61 26.87
C ILE A 7 -16.27 4.88 26.47
N ARG A 8 -15.19 5.11 27.23
CA ARG A 8 -13.90 4.42 27.13
C ARG A 8 -14.03 3.06 27.82
N GLY A 9 -14.19 1.98 27.06
CA GLY A 9 -14.21 0.63 27.60
C GLY A 9 -12.80 0.02 27.67
N ASN A 10 -12.48 -0.64 28.78
CA ASN A 10 -11.26 -1.43 28.93
C ASN A 10 -11.49 -2.86 28.44
N CYS A 11 -10.46 -3.50 27.88
CA CYS A 11 -10.51 -4.92 27.51
C CYS A 11 -10.69 -5.79 28.76
N LYS A 12 -11.78 -6.56 28.86
CA LYS A 12 -12.05 -7.43 30.03
C LYS A 12 -10.98 -8.49 30.33
N SER A 13 -10.09 -8.77 29.38
CA SER A 13 -9.03 -9.76 29.53
C SER A 13 -7.69 -9.19 30.00
N CYS A 14 -7.40 -7.93 29.72
CA CYS A 14 -6.06 -7.37 29.98
C CYS A 14 -6.10 -5.90 30.45
N GLU A 15 -7.31 -5.40 30.69
CA GLU A 15 -7.68 -4.07 31.22
C GLU A 15 -7.16 -2.88 30.42
N ASP A 16 -6.67 -3.13 29.20
CA ASP A 16 -6.12 -2.11 28.32
C ASP A 16 -7.23 -1.19 27.76
N THR A 17 -6.97 0.12 27.75
CA THR A 17 -7.91 1.16 27.29
C THR A 17 -8.08 1.12 25.77
N MET A 18 -9.28 0.81 25.28
CA MET A 18 -9.54 0.79 23.83
C MET A 18 -9.71 2.20 23.27
N SER A 19 -8.85 2.60 22.32
CA SER A 19 -9.03 3.86 21.56
C SER A 19 -10.14 3.73 20.50
N GLN A 20 -10.80 4.84 20.12
CA GLN A 20 -11.89 4.86 19.11
C GLN A 20 -11.55 4.16 17.80
N ARG A 21 -10.28 4.21 17.37
CA ARG A 21 -9.80 3.58 16.14
C ARG A 21 -9.89 2.05 16.17
N TRP A 22 -10.09 1.45 17.36
CA TRP A 22 -10.15 0.00 17.57
C TRP A 22 -11.57 -0.56 17.43
N TYR A 23 -12.61 0.28 17.58
CA TYR A 23 -14.01 -0.18 17.55
C TYR A 23 -14.48 -0.57 16.15
N TYR A 24 -14.03 0.16 15.12
CA TYR A 24 -14.47 -0.06 13.73
C TYR A 24 -13.66 -1.10 12.96
N SER A 25 -12.47 -1.50 13.43
CA SER A 25 -11.64 -2.53 12.79
C SER A 25 -11.70 -3.84 13.57
N LYS A 26 -12.80 -4.59 13.43
CA LYS A 26 -12.93 -6.00 13.86
C LYS A 26 -12.35 -6.28 15.27
N SER A 27 -12.94 -5.66 16.30
CA SER A 27 -13.04 -6.12 17.69
C SER A 27 -11.94 -7.06 18.25
N VAL A 28 -10.66 -6.84 17.97
CA VAL A 28 -9.51 -7.63 18.48
C VAL A 28 -8.61 -6.70 19.29
N CYS A 29 -8.37 -7.02 20.56
CA CYS A 29 -7.43 -6.28 21.41
C CYS A 29 -6.00 -6.45 20.88
N ARG A 30 -5.22 -5.36 20.71
CA ARG A 30 -3.83 -5.46 20.23
C ARG A 30 -2.86 -6.07 21.25
N LYS A 31 -3.16 -5.96 22.54
CA LYS A 31 -2.31 -6.47 23.62
C LYS A 31 -2.48 -7.97 23.84
N CYS A 32 -3.72 -8.46 23.81
CA CYS A 32 -4.02 -9.88 24.09
C CYS A 32 -4.59 -10.67 22.90
N HIS A 33 -4.81 -10.01 21.75
CA HIS A 33 -5.35 -10.60 20.51
C HIS A 33 -6.71 -11.31 20.64
N ARG A 34 -7.44 -11.14 21.75
CA ARG A 34 -8.79 -11.73 21.93
C ARG A 34 -9.88 -10.87 21.28
N ARG A 35 -10.88 -11.54 20.70
CA ARG A 35 -12.11 -10.89 20.21
C ARG A 35 -13.07 -10.59 21.35
N ASP A 36 -13.63 -9.38 21.39
CA ASP A 36 -14.71 -9.05 22.32
C ASP A 36 -16.04 -9.61 21.76
N LEU A 37 -16.49 -10.76 22.29
CA LEU A 37 -17.61 -11.55 21.79
C LEU A 37 -18.96 -11.05 22.30
N LYS A 38 -19.26 -9.75 22.19
CA LYS A 38 -20.56 -9.22 22.63
C LYS A 38 -21.69 -9.28 21.59
N ASN A 39 -21.48 -9.85 20.41
CA ASN A 39 -22.55 -10.17 19.47
C ASN A 39 -22.41 -11.62 19.02
N THR A 40 -23.23 -12.49 19.59
CA THR A 40 -23.30 -13.94 19.33
C THR A 40 -23.43 -14.26 17.83
N PRO A 41 -22.62 -15.17 17.28
CA PRO A 41 -22.89 -15.73 15.95
C PRO A 41 -24.04 -16.74 16.05
N LYS A 42 -25.00 -16.68 15.11
CA LYS A 42 -25.93 -17.79 14.85
C LYS A 42 -25.12 -19.09 14.82
N VAL A 43 -25.45 -20.05 15.68
CA VAL A 43 -24.83 -21.38 15.68
C VAL A 43 -25.16 -22.03 14.33
N LEU A 44 -24.17 -22.10 13.46
CA LEU A 44 -24.28 -22.81 12.18
C LEU A 44 -24.34 -24.31 12.48
N SER A 45 -25.20 -25.04 11.79
CA SER A 45 -25.25 -26.51 11.90
C SER A 45 -23.92 -27.13 11.46
N GLU A 46 -23.58 -28.32 11.97
CA GLU A 46 -22.36 -29.04 11.57
C GLU A 46 -22.22 -29.17 10.05
N ARG A 47 -23.34 -29.32 9.34
CA ARG A 47 -23.38 -29.37 7.88
C ARG A 47 -22.97 -28.05 7.25
N ALA A 48 -23.43 -26.91 7.79
CA ALA A 48 -23.06 -25.58 7.32
C ALA A 48 -21.58 -25.26 7.63
N ILE A 49 -21.08 -25.67 8.79
CA ILE A 49 -19.66 -25.56 9.15
C ILE A 49 -18.79 -26.36 8.17
N LYS A 50 -19.15 -27.62 7.90
CA LYS A 50 -18.42 -28.48 6.94
C LYS A 50 -18.43 -27.91 5.51
N LEU A 51 -19.54 -27.30 5.07
CA LEU A 51 -19.65 -26.63 3.77
C LEU A 51 -18.78 -25.38 3.67
N GLU A 52 -18.72 -24.57 4.73
CA GLU A 52 -17.96 -23.33 4.73
C GLU A 52 -16.45 -23.55 4.87
N LEU A 53 -16.04 -24.59 5.60
CA LEU A 53 -14.65 -25.09 5.63
C LEU A 53 -14.21 -25.66 4.27
N LYS A 54 -15.11 -26.33 3.54
CA LYS A 54 -14.85 -26.79 2.16
C LYS A 54 -14.65 -25.65 1.17
N LYS A 55 -15.35 -24.53 1.37
CA LYS A 55 -15.25 -23.34 0.50
C LYS A 55 -13.96 -22.53 0.71
N ASN A 56 -13.25 -22.70 1.83
CA ASN A 56 -12.11 -21.85 2.15
C ASN A 56 -10.98 -22.62 2.88
N PRO A 57 -10.11 -23.36 2.15
CA PRO A 57 -9.15 -24.28 2.80
C PRO A 57 -7.87 -23.63 3.39
N MET A 58 -7.61 -22.31 3.24
CA MET A 58 -6.58 -21.46 3.93
C MET A 58 -6.34 -20.16 3.10
N CYS A 59 -6.25 -18.91 3.60
CA CYS A 59 -5.24 -18.27 4.49
C CYS A 59 -5.46 -16.71 4.67
N TRP A 60 -5.17 -16.04 5.82
CA TRP A 60 -5.11 -14.53 5.96
C TRP A 60 -3.77 -13.91 6.46
N ASP A 61 -2.79 -14.62 7.04
CA ASP A 61 -1.46 -14.91 6.48
C ASP A 61 -0.97 -16.39 6.60
N CYS A 62 -1.52 -17.38 7.35
CA CYS A 62 -2.89 -17.94 7.40
C CYS A 62 -3.67 -17.64 8.69
N SER A 63 -3.70 -16.35 8.94
CA SER A 63 -4.31 -15.52 9.98
C SER A 63 -3.45 -15.49 11.23
N SER A 64 -2.91 -14.30 11.49
CA SER A 64 -1.77 -14.07 12.37
C SER A 64 -1.98 -14.63 13.78
N VAL A 65 -0.93 -15.31 14.28
CA VAL A 65 -0.66 -15.62 15.70
C VAL A 65 -1.56 -16.66 16.40
N ASN A 66 -1.40 -17.96 16.10
CA ASN A 66 -1.32 -19.03 17.13
C ASN A 66 -1.13 -20.45 16.54
N SER A 67 0.09 -20.81 16.14
CA SER A 67 0.29 -22.14 15.51
C SER A 67 1.70 -22.73 15.65
N SER A 68 2.43 -22.49 16.75
CA SER A 68 3.71 -23.19 16.99
C SER A 68 3.60 -24.73 16.95
N ARG A 69 2.39 -25.28 17.16
CA ARG A 69 2.11 -26.73 17.04
C ARG A 69 1.78 -27.18 15.62
N TRP A 70 1.33 -26.28 14.75
CA TRP A 70 0.93 -26.56 13.38
C TRP A 70 2.10 -26.39 12.38
N TYR A 71 3.04 -25.48 12.67
CA TYR A 71 4.26 -25.25 11.88
C TYR A 71 5.15 -26.49 11.73
N LYS A 72 5.07 -27.47 12.65
CA LYS A 72 5.85 -28.72 12.52
C LYS A 72 5.31 -29.66 11.43
N ASN A 73 4.04 -29.53 11.03
CA ASN A 73 3.35 -30.52 10.20
C ASN A 73 2.66 -29.97 8.94
N HIS A 74 2.76 -28.68 8.62
CA HIS A 74 1.98 -28.09 7.51
C HIS A 74 2.77 -27.70 6.27
N THR A 75 3.30 -28.74 5.65
CA THR A 75 3.82 -28.80 4.28
C THR A 75 2.71 -28.72 3.20
N GLN A 76 1.45 -28.47 3.56
CA GLN A 76 0.27 -28.72 2.70
C GLN A 76 -0.49 -27.47 2.19
N CYS A 77 -0.05 -26.24 2.44
CA CYS A 77 -0.69 -25.09 1.80
C CYS A 77 -0.21 -24.93 0.35
N SER A 78 -1.12 -24.89 -0.62
CA SER A 78 -0.77 -24.62 -2.03
C SER A 78 0.02 -23.31 -2.22
N SER A 79 -0.28 -22.26 -1.46
CA SER A 79 0.46 -20.98 -1.53
C SER A 79 1.87 -21.09 -0.93
N CYS A 80 2.03 -21.79 0.20
CA CYS A 80 3.35 -22.02 0.81
C CYS A 80 4.20 -22.94 -0.06
N GLN A 81 3.62 -24.01 -0.62
CA GLN A 81 4.28 -24.90 -1.58
C GLN A 81 4.72 -24.12 -2.84
N LYS A 82 3.86 -23.23 -3.34
CA LYS A 82 4.19 -22.34 -4.47
C LYS A 82 5.33 -21.38 -4.11
N SER A 83 5.31 -20.77 -2.93
CA SER A 83 6.38 -19.87 -2.46
C SER A 83 7.71 -20.61 -2.37
N GLU A 84 7.71 -21.81 -1.77
CA GLU A 84 8.90 -22.64 -1.62
C GLU A 84 9.46 -23.10 -2.97
N TYR A 85 8.57 -23.49 -3.89
CA TYR A 85 8.94 -23.82 -5.27
C TYR A 85 9.59 -22.61 -5.98
N ILE A 86 9.02 -21.41 -5.84
CA ILE A 86 9.57 -20.18 -6.42
C ILE A 86 10.95 -19.88 -5.84
N LYS A 87 11.14 -20.02 -4.52
CA LYS A 87 12.45 -19.80 -3.88
C LYS A 87 13.50 -20.79 -4.41
N LYS A 88 13.17 -22.08 -4.41
CA LYS A 88 14.08 -23.14 -4.90
C LYS A 88 14.40 -23.01 -6.39
N ASN A 89 13.49 -22.47 -7.18
CA ASN A 89 13.65 -22.33 -8.64
C ASN A 89 13.80 -20.88 -9.10
N TYR A 90 14.18 -19.97 -8.21
CA TYR A 90 14.17 -18.52 -8.47
C TYR A 90 14.98 -18.17 -9.72
N GLU A 91 16.22 -18.65 -9.83
CA GLU A 91 17.09 -18.35 -10.96
C GLU A 91 16.55 -18.92 -12.28
N LYS A 92 16.01 -20.15 -12.27
CA LYS A 92 15.38 -20.76 -13.45
C LYS A 92 14.16 -19.96 -13.93
N ILE A 93 13.29 -19.57 -13.00
CA ILE A 93 12.08 -18.78 -13.30
C ILE A 93 12.47 -17.39 -13.82
N LYS A 94 13.48 -16.77 -13.21
CA LYS A 94 14.00 -15.46 -13.60
C LYS A 94 14.59 -15.49 -15.01
N ASP A 95 15.41 -16.50 -15.32
CA ASP A 95 16.00 -16.67 -16.66
C ASP A 95 14.93 -16.96 -17.71
N TYR A 96 14.02 -17.90 -17.43
CA TYR A 96 12.88 -18.18 -18.32
C TYR A 96 12.04 -16.92 -18.58
N SER A 97 11.68 -16.18 -17.52
CA SER A 97 10.92 -14.93 -17.63
C SER A 97 11.66 -13.89 -18.48
N LYS A 98 12.99 -13.80 -18.37
CA LYS A 98 13.81 -12.91 -19.19
C LYS A 98 13.78 -13.33 -20.65
N LYS A 99 14.01 -14.62 -20.95
CA LYS A 99 13.96 -15.18 -22.32
C LYS A 99 12.59 -14.96 -22.96
N TRP A 100 11.51 -15.25 -22.24
CA TRP A 100 10.16 -15.04 -22.73
C TRP A 100 9.86 -13.56 -23.02
N ARG A 101 10.29 -12.64 -22.13
CA ARG A 101 10.12 -11.19 -22.33
C ARG A 101 10.88 -10.67 -23.56
N ILE A 102 12.07 -11.22 -23.83
CA ILE A 102 12.87 -10.85 -25.01
C ILE A 102 12.19 -11.38 -26.28
N ALA A 103 11.83 -12.66 -26.30
CA ALA A 103 11.18 -13.30 -27.46
C ALA A 103 9.82 -12.65 -27.80
N ASN A 104 9.07 -12.19 -26.80
CA ASN A 104 7.74 -11.59 -26.99
C ASN A 104 7.73 -10.06 -26.91
N LYS A 105 8.90 -9.40 -26.98
CA LYS A 105 9.03 -7.94 -26.80
C LYS A 105 8.07 -7.15 -27.70
N ALA A 106 7.99 -7.51 -28.99
CA ALA A 106 7.12 -6.83 -29.95
C ALA A 106 5.63 -6.96 -29.57
N SER A 107 5.16 -8.18 -29.29
CA SER A 107 3.78 -8.46 -28.89
C SER A 107 3.41 -7.76 -27.59
N ILE A 108 4.31 -7.73 -26.60
CA ILE A 108 4.11 -7.00 -25.34
C ILE A 108 3.97 -5.49 -25.61
N CYS A 109 4.80 -4.92 -26.49
CA CYS A 109 4.72 -3.50 -26.86
C CYS A 109 3.40 -3.17 -27.57
N LEU A 110 2.97 -4.02 -28.50
CA LEU A 110 1.70 -3.87 -29.22
C LEU A 110 0.50 -3.93 -28.26
N TYR A 111 0.45 -4.96 -27.41
CA TYR A 111 -0.59 -5.10 -26.39
C TYR A 111 -0.65 -3.89 -25.46
N LYS A 112 0.49 -3.39 -24.97
CA LYS A 112 0.53 -2.19 -24.10
C LYS A 112 0.04 -0.94 -24.82
N LYS A 113 0.39 -0.78 -26.11
CA LYS A 113 -0.10 0.33 -26.94
C LYS A 113 -1.62 0.25 -27.09
N GLU A 114 -2.13 -0.91 -27.48
CA GLU A 114 -3.56 -1.14 -27.67
C GLU A 114 -4.35 -0.93 -26.36
N TYR A 115 -3.86 -1.44 -25.24
CA TYR A 115 -4.47 -1.26 -23.93
C TYR A 115 -4.51 0.22 -23.52
N ARG A 116 -3.43 0.97 -23.76
CA ARG A 116 -3.38 2.41 -23.51
C ARG A 116 -4.41 3.17 -24.34
N ASP A 117 -4.57 2.79 -25.60
CA ASP A 117 -5.43 3.49 -26.54
C ASP A 117 -6.92 3.15 -26.28
N LYS A 118 -7.23 1.90 -25.92
CA LYS A 118 -8.60 1.41 -25.62
C LYS A 118 -9.16 1.93 -24.30
N THR A 119 -8.38 1.90 -23.23
CA THR A 119 -8.93 2.11 -21.88
C THR A 119 -9.11 3.57 -21.49
N GLY A 120 -8.41 4.49 -22.17
CA GLY A 120 -8.34 5.89 -21.76
C GLY A 120 -7.77 6.11 -20.35
N TYR A 121 -7.29 5.05 -19.69
CA TYR A 121 -6.83 5.06 -18.30
C TYR A 121 -5.72 6.08 -18.09
N HIS A 122 -4.79 6.18 -19.04
CA HIS A 122 -3.68 7.14 -18.98
C HIS A 122 -4.18 8.59 -19.08
N ARG A 123 -5.18 8.86 -19.93
CA ARG A 123 -5.79 10.20 -20.02
C ARG A 123 -6.47 10.57 -18.70
N PHE A 124 -7.21 9.64 -18.12
CA PHE A 124 -7.84 9.81 -16.81
C PHE A 124 -6.81 10.05 -15.70
N ALA A 125 -5.75 9.23 -15.63
CA ALA A 125 -4.69 9.37 -14.64
C ALA A 125 -3.95 10.71 -14.78
N GLN A 126 -3.68 11.14 -16.02
CA GLN A 126 -3.07 12.44 -16.30
C GLN A 126 -3.99 13.60 -15.90
N ALA A 127 -5.28 13.55 -16.25
CA ALA A 127 -6.25 14.56 -15.86
C ALA A 127 -6.35 14.69 -14.32
N LYS A 128 -6.37 13.56 -13.61
CA LYS A 128 -6.36 13.53 -12.15
C LYS A 128 -5.09 14.16 -11.57
N ARG A 129 -3.91 13.87 -12.15
CA ARG A 129 -2.65 14.50 -11.74
C ARG A 129 -2.66 16.01 -11.98
N ASN A 130 -3.15 16.46 -13.14
CA ASN A 130 -3.24 17.87 -13.48
C ASN A 130 -4.17 18.63 -12.54
N ALA A 131 -5.31 18.03 -12.17
CA ALA A 131 -6.22 18.62 -11.19
C ALA A 131 -5.56 18.80 -9.81
N ILE A 132 -4.81 17.78 -9.34
CA ILE A 132 -4.04 17.88 -8.09
C ILE A 132 -3.01 19.02 -8.16
N LEU A 133 -2.24 19.09 -9.24
CA LEU A 133 -1.24 20.15 -9.43
C LEU A 133 -1.89 21.53 -9.45
N LYS A 134 -2.99 21.70 -10.18
CA LYS A 134 -3.73 22.96 -10.26
C LYS A 134 -4.27 23.38 -8.89
N ASN A 135 -4.85 22.47 -8.14
CA ASN A 135 -5.38 22.75 -6.80
C ASN A 135 -4.27 23.06 -5.79
N ALA A 136 -3.11 22.45 -5.94
CA ALA A 136 -1.96 22.68 -5.08
C ALA A 136 -1.12 23.90 -5.47
N MET A 137 -1.44 24.61 -6.57
CA MET A 137 -0.68 25.75 -7.07
C MET A 137 -1.43 27.06 -6.74
N PRO A 138 -1.03 27.79 -5.70
CA PRO A 138 -1.59 29.11 -5.39
C PRO A 138 -1.44 30.11 -6.53
N SER A 139 -2.28 31.15 -6.55
CA SER A 139 -2.24 32.20 -7.56
C SER A 139 -0.95 33.03 -7.56
N TRP A 140 -0.29 33.14 -6.41
CA TRP A 140 0.94 33.92 -6.23
C TRP A 140 2.20 33.18 -6.68
N VAL A 141 2.11 31.94 -7.15
CA VAL A 141 3.28 31.14 -7.49
C VAL A 141 3.97 31.67 -8.74
N ASP A 142 5.28 31.89 -8.63
CA ASP A 142 6.12 32.21 -9.78
C ASP A 142 6.27 30.97 -10.69
N THR A 143 5.50 30.98 -11.77
CA THR A 143 5.53 29.92 -12.79
C THR A 143 6.83 29.90 -13.58
N VAL A 144 7.58 31.01 -13.66
CA VAL A 144 8.89 31.09 -14.32
C VAL A 144 9.94 30.38 -13.48
N ALA A 145 9.95 30.62 -12.17
CA ALA A 145 10.80 29.89 -11.23
C ALA A 145 10.52 28.38 -11.26
N LEU A 146 9.24 27.97 -11.25
CA LEU A 146 8.85 26.56 -11.38
C LEU A 146 9.41 25.93 -12.66
N LYS A 147 9.18 26.57 -13.82
CA LYS A 147 9.67 26.08 -15.12
C LYS A 147 11.20 25.95 -15.13
N THR A 148 11.89 26.90 -14.50
CA THR A 148 13.35 26.89 -14.39
C THR A 148 13.85 25.67 -13.61
N ILE A 149 13.20 25.29 -12.51
CA ILE A 149 13.54 24.06 -11.76
C ILE A 149 13.37 22.81 -12.64
N TYR A 150 12.25 22.68 -13.35
CA TYR A 150 12.05 21.54 -14.26
C TYR A 150 13.07 21.50 -15.40
N LYS A 151 13.41 22.66 -15.97
CA LYS A 151 14.39 22.80 -17.06
C LYS A 151 15.81 22.44 -16.61
N ASN A 152 16.17 22.81 -15.38
CA ASN A 152 17.50 22.59 -14.82
C ASN A 152 17.65 21.23 -14.12
N CYS A 153 16.66 20.35 -14.20
CA CYS A 153 16.72 19.01 -13.63
C CYS A 153 17.89 18.21 -14.24
N PRO A 154 18.89 17.78 -13.44
CA PRO A 154 20.04 17.06 -13.96
C PRO A 154 19.66 15.71 -14.58
N LYS A 155 20.48 15.22 -15.52
CA LYS A 155 20.28 13.90 -16.12
C LYS A 155 20.38 12.81 -15.04
N GLY A 156 19.43 11.88 -15.05
CA GLY A 156 19.33 10.81 -14.03
C GLY A 156 18.55 11.20 -12.76
N TYR A 157 18.12 12.46 -12.67
CA TYR A 157 17.27 12.96 -11.61
C TYR A 157 15.84 13.21 -12.10
N SER A 158 14.94 13.39 -11.14
CA SER A 158 13.56 13.78 -11.35
C SER A 158 13.18 14.83 -10.30
N VAL A 159 12.34 15.77 -10.70
CA VAL A 159 11.75 16.76 -9.78
C VAL A 159 10.63 16.09 -9.00
N ASP A 160 10.73 16.15 -7.68
CA ASP A 160 9.74 15.61 -6.76
C ASP A 160 9.38 16.63 -5.67
N HIS A 161 8.28 16.41 -4.96
CA HIS A 161 7.82 17.30 -3.90
C HIS A 161 8.37 16.87 -2.53
N ILE A 162 8.98 17.79 -1.78
CA ILE A 162 9.44 17.55 -0.40
C ILE A 162 8.26 17.12 0.46
N ILE A 163 7.25 17.97 0.54
CA ILE A 163 5.96 17.70 1.15
C ILE A 163 5.03 17.17 0.05
N PRO A 164 4.53 15.92 0.15
CA PRO A 164 3.73 15.31 -0.91
C PRO A 164 2.44 16.10 -1.17
N LEU A 165 2.09 16.27 -2.45
CA LEU A 165 0.81 16.90 -2.84
C LEU A 165 -0.41 16.08 -2.39
N LYS A 166 -0.22 14.77 -2.21
CA LYS A 166 -1.25 13.84 -1.76
C LYS A 166 -0.69 12.94 -0.68
N SER A 167 -1.14 13.14 0.55
CA SER A 167 -0.85 12.29 1.69
C SER A 167 -2.06 12.23 2.62
N ASP A 168 -2.09 11.22 3.50
CA ASP A 168 -3.17 11.07 4.49
C ASP A 168 -3.02 12.05 5.67
N ILE A 169 -1.84 12.67 5.82
CA ILE A 169 -1.51 13.53 6.97
C ILE A 169 -1.34 15.01 6.60
N VAL A 170 -0.91 15.31 5.37
CA VAL A 170 -0.64 16.69 4.90
C VAL A 170 -0.96 16.84 3.41
N CYS A 171 -1.17 18.08 2.98
CA CYS A 171 -1.27 18.45 1.58
C CYS A 171 -0.21 19.51 1.27
N GLY A 172 0.84 19.13 0.52
CA GLY A 172 1.87 20.06 0.07
C GLY A 172 1.39 20.98 -1.05
N LEU A 173 2.08 22.11 -1.24
CA LEU A 173 1.85 23.05 -2.33
C LEU A 173 2.80 22.79 -3.52
N HIS A 174 2.34 23.05 -4.74
CA HIS A 174 3.17 23.01 -5.93
C HIS A 174 3.90 24.36 -6.13
N VAL A 175 4.94 24.56 -5.31
CA VAL A 175 5.71 25.81 -5.23
C VAL A 175 7.22 25.51 -5.33
N PRO A 176 8.05 26.45 -5.81
CA PRO A 176 9.49 26.25 -5.95
C PRO A 176 10.19 25.72 -4.69
N CYS A 177 9.86 26.26 -3.52
CA CYS A 177 10.44 25.82 -2.25
C CYS A 177 10.02 24.39 -1.84
N ASN A 178 8.93 23.85 -2.39
CA ASN A 178 8.51 22.48 -2.10
C ASN A 178 9.06 21.47 -3.12
N LEU A 179 9.92 21.87 -4.06
CA LEU A 179 10.51 20.98 -5.05
C LEU A 179 11.94 20.59 -4.68
N GLN A 180 12.30 19.34 -4.97
CA GLN A 180 13.65 18.81 -4.81
C GLN A 180 14.02 17.92 -6.00
N TYR A 181 15.31 17.80 -6.28
CA TYR A 181 15.81 16.80 -7.23
C TYR A 181 16.12 15.49 -6.49
N LEU A 182 15.54 14.40 -6.96
CA LEU A 182 15.83 13.06 -6.49
C LEU A 182 16.29 12.19 -7.64
N THR A 183 17.21 11.26 -7.39
CA THR A 183 17.48 10.22 -8.37
C THR A 183 16.20 9.45 -8.68
N ILE A 184 16.09 8.88 -9.89
CA ILE A 184 14.88 8.12 -10.28
C ILE A 184 14.58 7.00 -9.28
N SER A 185 15.62 6.36 -8.73
CA SER A 185 15.49 5.32 -7.72
C SER A 185 14.96 5.85 -6.38
N GLU A 186 15.50 6.96 -5.89
CA GLU A 186 15.04 7.59 -4.65
C GLU A 186 13.59 8.06 -4.76
N ASN A 187 13.21 8.70 -5.88
CA ASN A 187 11.84 9.16 -6.09
C ASN A 187 10.84 7.99 -6.09
N SER A 188 11.21 6.89 -6.76
CA SER A 188 10.42 5.66 -6.75
C SER A 188 10.27 5.05 -5.35
N PHE A 189 11.28 5.19 -4.48
CA PHE A 189 11.21 4.68 -3.11
C PHE A 189 10.44 5.59 -2.16
N LYS A 190 10.59 6.91 -2.31
CA LYS A 190 9.91 7.95 -1.53
C LYS A 190 8.41 7.90 -1.74
N TRP A 191 7.94 7.90 -2.99
CA TRP A 191 6.52 7.95 -3.30
C TRP A 191 5.82 9.12 -2.55
N ASN A 192 4.71 8.86 -1.86
CA ASN A 192 4.02 9.85 -1.01
C ASN A 192 4.45 9.81 0.47
N LYS A 193 5.58 9.18 0.81
CA LYS A 193 6.07 9.13 2.20
C LYS A 193 6.52 10.52 2.66
N PHE A 194 6.19 10.84 3.91
CA PHE A 194 6.54 12.08 4.57
C PHE A 194 6.77 11.80 6.04
N ASP A 195 7.91 12.22 6.57
CA ASP A 195 8.35 12.00 7.96
C ASP A 195 8.02 13.18 8.90
N LEU A 196 7.22 14.14 8.43
CA LEU A 196 6.87 15.38 9.14
C LEU A 196 8.02 16.39 9.32
N THR A 197 9.18 16.18 8.67
CA THR A 197 10.26 17.16 8.63
C THR A 197 10.40 17.77 7.25
N TYR A 198 11.05 18.94 7.17
CA TYR A 198 11.30 19.59 5.89
C TYR A 198 12.43 18.89 5.12
N GLU A 199 13.36 18.24 5.80
CA GLU A 199 14.40 17.45 5.15
C GLU A 199 13.81 16.21 4.47
N ASN A 200 12.68 15.70 4.98
CA ASN A 200 11.98 14.50 4.53
C ASN A 200 12.94 13.34 4.23
N LYS A 201 13.82 12.99 5.16
CA LYS A 201 14.84 11.94 4.95
C LYS A 201 14.43 10.58 5.49
N GLY A 202 13.29 10.46 6.17
CA GLY A 202 12.80 9.21 6.75
C GLY A 202 12.48 8.11 5.73
N TYR A 203 12.38 8.44 4.43
CA TYR A 203 12.29 7.43 3.38
C TYR A 203 13.65 6.88 2.95
N LYS A 204 14.78 7.51 3.30
CA LYS A 204 16.10 6.93 3.01
C LYS A 204 16.30 5.81 4.03
N CYS A 205 16.39 4.57 3.57
CA CYS A 205 16.66 3.44 4.46
C CYS A 205 17.86 3.76 5.37
N GLN A 206 17.65 3.65 6.68
CA GLN A 206 18.75 3.45 7.63
C GLN A 206 19.26 2.02 7.50
#